data_AF-A0A1Y2MD09-F1
#
_entry.id   AF-A0A1Y2MD09-F1
#
_cell.length_a   1.000
_cell.length_b   1.000
_cell.length_c   1.000
_cell.angle_alpha   90.00
_cell.angle_beta   90.00
_cell.angle_gamma   90.00
#
_symmetry.space_group_name_H-M   'P 1'
#
loop_
_entity.id
_entity.type
_entity.pdbx_description
1 polymer ?
#
loop_
_entity_poly.entity_id
_entity_poly.type
_entity_poly.pdbx_seq_one_letter_code
_entity_poly.pdbx_strand_id
1 'polypeptide(L)'
;MAVVPPNEKQVYELISTVGTNIDRLRQGINALRQLHDRWTGSNETAINLIAQLTALRSNLDNVHDWLNYAINDLHPQLLSDLEVLMASCALLVRHVDQLIASLRQPDPDAVDCAVKLKYAVGGRSMERLRDVAERQSESVRILLAACKCHTTAQRKILLHKSRQIRKEDDMSMKVLARSSKWNGGCMTLLTGVSRGIQGLRLSYHKKLKRKDTDEEPTEKDYDNAAAAIRSEAIDRALQEDSMSLRRETKLMLVGQDNSGKDLVMHQIKVLYAEGYYSPEDRMKFRDAVRSTVRLLIHAMIDLLKDTGIHLPKTLNHDFAILLDEVEMVDMHHITTEAAAAVQNLWFSTEFSSTYLKNFEIDFPQYSPYFAQEVQRIAIEDYIPTEGDIIRLNQSIGGIKELRFNWDELDVHLFNINRYIPDQFRKRWFHQFDSPTSLVYTVDVSLYDRPFYGQTTKSQLLEEFASFESWATSSNFADSAVILLLNNFTRFRDKLRYSPLETFFPDYEPSANDPETSARQYVLKQFKDVNRNRLSIYSFWVDLDMSDNQHLYAALKKTLQHIQQRKARNEVWQESETSMSSGNGLTRRFTNSRLNLRSRSGSKLEGLLSMKSVDSSFS
;
A
#
# COMPACT_ATOMS: atom_id res chain seq x y z
N MET A 1 -0.65 -1.54 45.56
CA MET A 1 -1.48 -2.66 46.04
C MET A 1 -0.67 -3.93 45.86
N ALA A 2 -0.38 -4.66 46.94
CA ALA A 2 0.36 -5.92 46.87
C ALA A 2 -0.45 -6.93 46.03
N VAL A 3 0.16 -7.42 44.94
CA VAL A 3 -0.45 -8.39 44.04
C VAL A 3 -0.36 -9.75 44.72
N VAL A 4 -1.51 -10.31 45.10
CA VAL A 4 -1.61 -11.67 45.63
C VAL A 4 -1.11 -12.63 44.53
N PRO A 5 -0.14 -13.52 44.81
CA PRO A 5 0.33 -14.48 43.82
C PRO A 5 -0.84 -15.37 43.38
N PRO A 6 -0.90 -15.76 42.10
CA PRO A 6 -1.97 -16.61 41.58
C PRO A 6 -2.02 -17.92 42.38
N ASN A 7 -3.23 -18.37 42.68
CA ASN A 7 -3.46 -19.62 43.41
C ASN A 7 -3.04 -20.78 42.49
N GLU A 8 -2.00 -21.55 42.84
CA GLU A 8 -1.45 -22.63 42.00
C GLU A 8 -2.54 -23.57 41.45
N LYS A 9 -3.58 -23.81 42.27
CA LYS A 9 -4.76 -24.60 41.90
C LYS A 9 -5.48 -24.08 40.64
N GLN A 10 -5.57 -22.75 40.46
CA GLN A 10 -6.21 -22.13 39.28
C GLN A 10 -5.38 -22.33 38.01
N VAL A 11 -4.04 -22.27 38.12
CA VAL A 11 -3.15 -22.49 36.98
C VAL A 11 -3.25 -23.94 36.50
N TYR A 12 -3.27 -24.92 37.42
CA TYR A 12 -3.48 -26.33 37.06
C TYR A 12 -4.86 -26.60 36.44
N GLU A 13 -5.91 -25.94 36.92
CA GLU A 13 -7.26 -26.03 36.34
C GLU A 13 -7.30 -25.46 34.91
N LEU A 14 -6.59 -24.35 34.67
CA LEU A 14 -6.44 -23.78 33.33
C LEU A 14 -5.66 -24.71 32.39
N ILE A 15 -4.54 -25.27 32.83
CA ILE A 15 -3.73 -26.23 32.05
C ILE A 15 -4.58 -27.44 31.62
N SER A 16 -5.37 -27.99 32.55
CA SER A 16 -6.31 -29.08 32.28
C SER A 16 -7.40 -28.69 31.27
N THR A 17 -7.94 -27.47 31.38
CA THR A 17 -8.95 -26.94 30.45
C THR A 17 -8.38 -26.76 29.05
N VAL A 18 -7.16 -26.24 28.92
CA VAL A 18 -6.45 -26.11 27.63
C VAL A 18 -6.25 -27.48 27.00
N GLY A 19 -5.75 -28.47 27.76
CA GLY A 19 -5.56 -29.85 27.28
C GLY A 19 -6.88 -30.47 26.78
N THR A 20 -7.95 -30.31 27.55
CA THR A 20 -9.30 -30.79 27.16
C THR A 20 -9.77 -30.16 25.85
N ASN A 21 -9.54 -28.86 25.64
CA ASN A 21 -9.91 -28.17 24.41
C ASN A 21 -9.09 -28.66 23.20
N ILE A 22 -7.78 -28.90 23.37
CA ILE A 22 -6.90 -29.46 22.32
C ILE A 22 -7.39 -30.85 21.89
N ASP A 23 -7.71 -31.72 22.84
CA ASP A 23 -8.18 -33.08 22.54
C ASP A 23 -9.53 -33.07 21.83
N ARG A 24 -10.46 -32.21 22.24
CA ARG A 24 -11.75 -32.07 21.55
C ARG A 24 -11.62 -31.44 20.17
N LEU A 25 -10.74 -30.45 19.98
CA LEU A 25 -10.42 -29.93 18.64
C LEU A 25 -9.84 -31.02 17.74
N ARG A 26 -8.95 -31.85 18.27
CA ARG A 26 -8.38 -32.99 17.54
C ARG A 26 -9.46 -33.99 17.10
N GLN A 27 -10.39 -34.34 17.99
CA GLN A 27 -11.52 -35.21 17.68
C GLN A 27 -12.45 -34.58 16.63
N GLY A 28 -12.80 -33.29 16.78
CA GLY A 28 -13.63 -32.55 15.84
C GLY A 28 -13.00 -32.44 14.45
N ILE A 29 -11.71 -32.12 14.36
CA ILE A 29 -10.95 -32.06 13.09
C ILE A 29 -10.96 -33.43 12.39
N ASN A 30 -10.70 -34.51 13.13
CA ASN A 30 -10.70 -35.86 12.55
C ASN A 30 -12.10 -36.26 12.07
N ALA A 31 -13.15 -35.91 12.80
CA ALA A 31 -14.52 -36.17 12.41
C ALA A 31 -14.95 -35.34 11.19
N LEU A 32 -14.50 -34.10 11.06
CA LEU A 32 -14.72 -33.26 9.88
C LEU A 32 -13.98 -33.79 8.64
N ARG A 33 -12.74 -34.29 8.81
CA ARG A 33 -11.98 -34.96 7.74
C ARG A 33 -12.70 -36.21 7.23
N GLN A 34 -13.14 -37.08 8.15
CA GLN A 34 -13.93 -38.26 7.80
C GLN A 34 -15.26 -37.92 7.11
N LEU A 35 -15.90 -36.81 7.49
CA LEU A 35 -17.08 -36.32 6.80
C LEU A 35 -16.71 -35.82 5.39
N HIS A 36 -15.65 -35.02 5.26
CA HIS A 36 -15.17 -34.53 3.96
C HIS A 36 -14.82 -35.68 2.99
N ASP A 37 -14.05 -36.68 3.44
CA ASP A 37 -13.60 -37.80 2.60
C ASP A 37 -14.76 -38.68 2.09
N ARG A 38 -15.91 -38.68 2.79
CA ARG A 38 -17.12 -39.40 2.38
C ARG A 38 -17.92 -38.66 1.30
N TRP A 39 -17.69 -37.37 1.10
CA TRP A 39 -18.45 -36.53 0.17
C TRP A 39 -17.49 -35.98 -0.90
N THR A 40 -17.39 -36.68 -2.04
CA THR A 40 -16.47 -36.38 -3.16
C THR A 40 -16.89 -35.18 -4.03
N GLY A 41 -17.65 -34.24 -3.48
CA GLY A 41 -18.06 -32.99 -4.14
C GLY A 41 -17.36 -31.80 -3.50
N SER A 42 -16.70 -30.97 -4.31
CA SER A 42 -15.86 -29.83 -3.91
C SER A 42 -16.51 -28.96 -2.82
N ASN A 43 -16.14 -29.18 -1.55
CA ASN A 43 -16.58 -28.33 -0.44
C ASN A 43 -15.39 -27.68 0.24
N GLU A 44 -14.87 -26.63 -0.40
CA GLU A 44 -13.76 -25.79 0.07
C GLU A 44 -14.00 -25.25 1.49
N THR A 45 -15.27 -25.06 1.89
CA THR A 45 -15.66 -24.55 3.23
C THR A 45 -15.24 -25.47 4.37
N ALA A 46 -15.32 -26.80 4.19
CA ALA A 46 -14.90 -27.77 5.19
C ALA A 46 -13.37 -27.82 5.34
N ILE A 47 -12.63 -27.75 4.23
CA ILE A 47 -11.16 -27.71 4.21
C ILE A 47 -10.65 -26.45 4.91
N ASN A 48 -11.25 -25.29 4.59
CA ASN A 48 -10.87 -24.01 5.20
C ASN A 48 -11.17 -23.98 6.70
N LEU A 49 -12.29 -24.54 7.15
CA LEU A 49 -12.58 -24.70 8.58
C LEU A 49 -11.58 -25.64 9.26
N ILE A 50 -11.25 -26.78 8.64
CA ILE A 50 -10.25 -27.72 9.16
C ILE A 50 -8.88 -27.04 9.31
N ALA A 51 -8.46 -26.24 8.33
CA ALA A 51 -7.21 -25.50 8.38
C ALA A 51 -7.19 -24.52 9.57
N GLN A 52 -8.24 -23.73 9.76
CA GLN A 52 -8.32 -22.76 10.85
C GLN A 52 -8.42 -23.42 12.23
N LEU A 53 -9.16 -24.52 12.38
CA LEU A 53 -9.19 -25.29 13.63
C LEU A 53 -7.84 -25.95 13.93
N THR A 54 -7.09 -26.35 12.90
CA THR A 54 -5.73 -26.90 13.05
C THR A 54 -4.76 -25.82 13.52
N ALA A 55 -4.84 -24.61 12.96
CA ALA A 55 -4.05 -23.46 13.40
C ALA A 55 -4.36 -23.07 14.86
N LEU A 56 -5.65 -23.00 15.21
CA LEU A 56 -6.08 -22.73 16.59
C LEU A 56 -5.55 -23.80 17.56
N ARG A 57 -5.65 -25.08 17.21
CA ARG A 57 -5.11 -26.17 18.02
C ARG A 57 -3.59 -26.02 18.24
N SER A 58 -2.83 -25.74 17.18
CA SER A 58 -1.39 -25.53 17.30
C SER A 58 -1.03 -24.35 18.20
N ASN A 59 -1.82 -23.27 18.16
CA ASN A 59 -1.64 -22.13 19.06
C ASN A 59 -1.98 -22.48 20.52
N LEU A 60 -2.98 -23.33 20.75
CA LEU A 60 -3.29 -23.84 22.10
C LEU A 60 -2.22 -24.81 22.62
N ASP A 61 -1.63 -25.64 21.76
CA ASP A 61 -0.48 -26.50 22.11
C ASP A 61 0.69 -25.61 22.62
N ASN A 62 1.00 -24.51 21.92
CA ASN A 62 2.03 -23.56 22.36
C ASN A 62 1.71 -22.87 23.71
N VAL A 63 0.44 -22.56 23.97
CA VAL A 63 -0.01 -22.01 25.27
C VAL A 63 0.07 -23.05 26.37
N HIS A 64 -0.30 -24.30 26.07
CA HIS A 64 -0.22 -25.42 27.01
C HIS A 64 1.23 -25.67 27.44
N ASP A 65 2.15 -25.73 26.47
CA ASP A 65 3.59 -25.86 26.74
C ASP A 65 4.09 -24.71 27.59
N TRP A 66 3.76 -23.46 27.24
CA TRP A 66 4.18 -22.29 28.00
C TRP A 66 3.66 -22.29 29.45
N LEU A 67 2.39 -22.64 29.67
CA LEU A 67 1.81 -22.70 31.01
C LEU A 67 2.49 -23.75 31.90
N ASN A 68 2.95 -24.86 31.33
CA ASN A 68 3.71 -25.88 32.05
C ASN A 68 5.10 -25.39 32.53
N TYR A 69 5.71 -24.42 31.84
CA TYR A 69 7.00 -23.83 32.23
C TYR A 69 6.87 -22.58 33.14
N ALA A 70 5.77 -21.83 33.04
CA ALA A 70 5.61 -20.51 33.67
C ALA A 70 4.74 -20.49 34.95
N ILE A 71 4.53 -21.64 35.60
CA ILE A 71 3.60 -21.84 36.73
C ILE A 71 3.80 -20.82 37.87
N ASN A 72 5.05 -20.40 38.12
CA ASN A 72 5.40 -19.57 39.27
C ASN A 72 5.41 -18.05 39.01
N ASP A 73 5.26 -17.60 37.75
CA ASP A 73 5.45 -16.19 37.34
C ASP A 73 4.25 -15.59 36.58
N LEU A 74 3.06 -16.18 36.70
CA LEU A 74 1.87 -15.69 36.01
C LEU A 74 1.29 -14.42 36.66
N HIS A 75 1.18 -13.36 35.87
CA HIS A 75 0.47 -12.16 36.32
C HIS A 75 -1.04 -12.44 36.43
N PRO A 76 -1.73 -12.08 37.54
CA PRO A 76 -3.15 -12.44 37.76
C PRO A 76 -4.12 -11.96 36.68
N GLN A 77 -3.83 -10.79 36.08
CA GLN A 77 -4.65 -10.26 34.99
C GLN A 77 -4.51 -11.06 33.68
N LEU A 78 -3.33 -11.64 33.43
CA LEU A 78 -3.09 -12.51 32.27
C LEU A 78 -3.76 -13.86 32.46
N LEU A 79 -3.74 -14.39 33.69
CA LEU A 79 -4.46 -15.62 34.07
C LEU A 79 -5.96 -15.49 33.80
N SER A 80 -6.58 -14.42 34.28
CA SER A 80 -8.01 -14.14 34.05
C SER A 80 -8.34 -13.98 32.56
N ASP A 81 -7.45 -13.33 31.79
CA ASP A 81 -7.65 -13.16 30.36
C ASP A 81 -7.54 -14.50 29.59
N LEU A 82 -6.66 -15.41 30.00
CA LEU A 82 -6.54 -16.76 29.44
C LEU A 82 -7.74 -17.64 29.80
N GLU A 83 -8.25 -17.60 31.03
CA GLU A 83 -9.45 -18.34 31.45
C GLU A 83 -10.67 -17.99 30.60
N VAL A 84 -10.91 -16.69 30.37
CA VAL A 84 -12.01 -16.21 29.53
C VAL A 84 -11.86 -16.70 28.08
N LEU A 85 -10.64 -16.71 27.55
CA LEU A 85 -10.36 -17.21 26.20
C LEU A 85 -10.54 -18.74 26.10
N MET A 86 -10.17 -19.48 27.15
CA MET A 86 -10.37 -20.93 27.15
C MET A 86 -11.84 -21.31 27.24
N ALA A 87 -12.64 -20.51 27.94
CA ALA A 87 -14.10 -20.65 27.96
C ALA A 87 -14.71 -20.37 26.58
N SER A 88 -14.25 -19.36 25.83
CA SER A 88 -14.72 -19.08 24.48
C SER A 88 -14.30 -20.18 23.48
N CYS A 89 -13.07 -20.68 23.58
CA CYS A 89 -12.60 -21.81 22.78
C CYS A 89 -13.43 -23.09 23.06
N ALA A 90 -13.76 -23.37 24.33
CA ALA A 90 -14.61 -24.50 24.69
C ALA A 90 -16.03 -24.39 24.10
N LEU A 91 -16.55 -23.17 23.99
CA LEU A 91 -17.85 -22.91 23.36
C LEU A 91 -17.81 -23.11 21.84
N LEU A 92 -16.73 -22.68 21.18
CA LEU A 92 -16.49 -22.94 19.75
C LEU A 92 -16.43 -24.45 19.48
N VAL A 93 -15.67 -25.19 20.28
CA VAL A 93 -15.57 -26.66 20.20
C VAL A 93 -16.94 -27.32 20.34
N ARG A 94 -17.77 -26.87 21.29
CA ARG A 94 -19.14 -27.38 21.45
C ARG A 94 -20.00 -27.15 20.20
N HIS A 95 -19.86 -26.02 19.53
CA HIS A 95 -20.60 -25.76 18.28
C HIS A 95 -20.09 -26.58 17.11
N VAL A 96 -18.78 -26.82 17.03
CA VAL A 96 -18.19 -27.75 16.05
C VAL A 96 -18.73 -29.17 16.27
N ASP A 97 -18.77 -29.65 17.52
CA ASP A 97 -19.32 -30.97 17.86
C ASP A 97 -20.82 -31.09 17.51
N GLN A 98 -21.61 -30.05 17.79
CA GLN A 98 -23.02 -30.00 17.42
C GLN A 98 -23.23 -30.05 15.90
N LEU A 99 -22.41 -29.32 15.14
CA LEU A 99 -22.45 -29.35 13.69
C LEU A 99 -22.13 -30.75 13.16
N ILE A 100 -21.06 -31.38 13.65
CA ILE A 100 -20.66 -32.73 13.28
C ILE A 100 -21.78 -33.74 13.60
N ALA A 101 -22.39 -33.65 14.79
CA ALA A 101 -23.49 -34.51 15.19
C ALA A 101 -24.71 -34.35 14.27
N SER A 102 -25.03 -33.12 13.88
CA SER A 102 -26.13 -32.84 12.95
C SER A 102 -25.89 -33.42 11.56
N LEU A 103 -24.64 -33.42 11.09
CA LEU A 103 -24.25 -33.90 9.76
C LEU A 103 -24.06 -35.42 9.70
N ARG A 104 -23.80 -36.10 10.84
CA ARG A 104 -23.57 -37.55 10.91
C ARG A 104 -24.83 -38.42 10.89
N GLN A 105 -26.04 -37.89 11.13
CA GLN A 105 -27.26 -38.71 11.22
C GLN A 105 -27.56 -39.44 9.89
N PRO A 106 -27.55 -40.78 9.87
CA PRO A 106 -27.98 -41.57 8.72
C PRO A 106 -29.50 -41.69 8.74
N ASP A 107 -30.17 -41.21 7.71
CA ASP A 107 -31.59 -41.52 7.49
C ASP A 107 -31.63 -42.62 6.43
N PRO A 108 -32.01 -43.87 6.77
CA PRO A 108 -31.93 -45.00 5.84
C PRO A 108 -32.86 -44.85 4.62
N ASP A 109 -33.77 -43.86 4.62
CA ASP A 109 -34.74 -43.58 3.55
C ASP A 109 -34.62 -42.14 2.97
N ALA A 110 -33.57 -41.37 3.26
CA ALA A 110 -33.48 -39.98 2.79
C ALA A 110 -33.11 -39.85 1.31
N VAL A 111 -33.91 -39.02 0.61
CA VAL A 111 -33.68 -38.63 -0.80
C VAL A 111 -32.47 -37.70 -0.90
N ASP A 112 -31.67 -37.89 -1.95
CA ASP A 112 -30.42 -37.19 -2.27
C ASP A 112 -30.47 -35.65 -2.14
N CYS A 113 -31.61 -35.03 -2.44
CA CYS A 113 -31.83 -33.59 -2.33
C CYS A 113 -31.86 -33.07 -0.88
N ALA A 114 -32.45 -33.83 0.07
CA ALA A 114 -32.51 -33.44 1.48
C ALA A 114 -31.12 -33.48 2.12
N VAL A 115 -30.27 -34.41 1.67
CA VAL A 115 -28.88 -34.55 2.11
C VAL A 115 -28.01 -33.42 1.54
N LYS A 116 -28.17 -33.06 0.26
CA LYS A 116 -27.52 -31.90 -0.37
C LYS A 116 -27.91 -30.58 0.30
N LEU A 117 -29.18 -30.37 0.61
CA LEU A 117 -29.65 -29.14 1.31
C LEU A 117 -29.14 -29.06 2.76
N LYS A 118 -29.13 -30.20 3.47
CA LYS A 118 -28.54 -30.37 4.81
C LYS A 118 -27.05 -30.00 4.84
N TYR A 119 -26.33 -30.34 3.79
CA TYR A 119 -24.92 -30.00 3.64
C TYR A 119 -24.68 -28.55 3.22
N ALA A 120 -25.53 -27.96 2.36
CA ALA A 120 -25.48 -26.54 2.00
C ALA A 120 -25.77 -25.62 3.20
N VAL A 121 -26.75 -25.99 4.04
CA VAL A 121 -27.00 -25.31 5.33
C VAL A 121 -25.82 -25.50 6.28
N GLY A 122 -25.21 -26.69 6.30
CA GLY A 122 -23.97 -26.98 7.01
C GLY A 122 -22.79 -26.11 6.57
N GLY A 123 -22.61 -25.86 5.28
CA GLY A 123 -21.53 -25.03 4.72
C GLY A 123 -21.55 -23.59 5.24
N ARG A 124 -22.73 -22.96 5.30
CA ARG A 124 -22.87 -21.62 5.91
C ARG A 124 -22.53 -21.60 7.39
N SER A 125 -22.84 -22.69 8.11
CA SER A 125 -22.43 -22.84 9.51
C SER A 125 -20.92 -23.09 9.64
N MET A 126 -20.29 -23.80 8.71
CA MET A 126 -18.84 -24.00 8.67
C MET A 126 -18.08 -22.69 8.43
N GLU A 127 -18.53 -21.85 7.50
CA GLU A 127 -17.91 -20.53 7.25
C GLU A 127 -17.95 -19.63 8.48
N ARG A 128 -19.09 -19.56 9.18
CA ARG A 128 -19.17 -18.74 10.40
C ARG A 128 -18.32 -19.29 11.54
N LEU A 129 -18.21 -20.61 11.67
CA LEU A 129 -17.30 -21.23 12.64
C LEU A 129 -15.83 -21.00 12.26
N ARG A 130 -15.50 -20.93 10.96
CA ARG A 130 -14.17 -20.59 10.45
C ARG A 130 -13.80 -19.18 10.88
N ASP A 131 -14.67 -18.20 10.66
CA ASP A 131 -14.40 -16.80 11.00
C ASP A 131 -14.22 -16.59 12.51
N VAL A 132 -14.91 -17.38 13.34
CA VAL A 132 -14.69 -17.38 14.79
C VAL A 132 -13.38 -18.09 15.15
N ALA A 133 -13.06 -19.23 14.53
CA ALA A 133 -11.81 -19.94 14.77
C ALA A 133 -10.58 -19.09 14.42
N GLU A 134 -10.64 -18.33 13.32
CA GLU A 134 -9.59 -17.41 12.88
C GLU A 134 -9.35 -16.28 13.90
N ARG A 135 -10.42 -15.62 14.36
CA ARG A 135 -10.33 -14.55 15.38
C ARG A 135 -9.86 -15.04 16.75
N GLN A 136 -10.29 -16.25 17.15
CA GLN A 136 -9.79 -16.89 18.36
C GLN A 136 -8.31 -17.26 18.23
N SER A 137 -7.87 -17.72 17.06
CA SER A 137 -6.46 -18.02 16.77
C SER A 137 -5.58 -16.77 16.89
N GLU A 138 -6.04 -15.63 16.36
CA GLU A 138 -5.35 -14.34 16.50
C GLU A 138 -5.33 -13.86 17.96
N SER A 139 -6.43 -14.01 18.69
CA SER A 139 -6.50 -13.67 20.12
C SER A 139 -5.52 -14.48 20.97
N VAL A 140 -5.38 -15.79 20.69
CA VAL A 140 -4.40 -16.67 21.34
C VAL A 140 -2.97 -16.23 21.02
N ARG A 141 -2.67 -15.87 19.76
CA ARG A 141 -1.33 -15.39 19.35
C ARG A 141 -0.95 -14.07 20.03
N ILE A 142 -1.87 -13.12 20.11
CA ILE A 142 -1.65 -11.82 20.77
C ILE A 142 -1.40 -12.02 22.27
N LEU A 143 -2.14 -12.92 22.92
CA LEU A 143 -1.93 -13.22 24.34
C LEU A 143 -0.61 -13.94 24.57
N LEU A 144 -0.23 -14.89 23.71
CA LEU A 144 1.07 -15.55 23.78
C LEU A 144 2.24 -14.58 23.53
N ALA A 145 2.06 -13.57 22.68
CA ALA A 145 3.02 -12.48 22.52
C ALA A 145 3.10 -11.62 23.79
N ALA A 146 1.96 -11.30 24.42
CA ALA A 146 1.92 -10.56 25.68
C ALA A 146 2.60 -11.33 26.84
N CYS A 147 2.54 -12.67 26.83
CA CYS A 147 3.26 -13.55 27.76
C CYS A 147 4.79 -13.44 27.62
N LYS A 148 5.30 -13.12 26.41
CA LYS A 148 6.74 -13.04 26.11
C LYS A 148 7.30 -11.62 26.22
N CYS A 149 6.48 -10.60 26.47
CA CYS A 149 6.92 -9.22 26.60
C CYS A 149 7.49 -8.92 28.00
N HIS A 150 8.71 -8.36 28.06
CA HIS A 150 9.37 -7.96 29.31
C HIS A 150 8.96 -6.55 29.80
N THR A 151 8.34 -5.73 28.95
CA THR A 151 7.94 -4.36 29.30
C THR A 151 6.45 -4.27 29.66
N THR A 152 6.13 -3.56 30.75
CA THR A 152 4.77 -3.44 31.29
C THR A 152 3.84 -2.61 30.41
N ALA A 153 4.35 -1.63 29.67
CA ALA A 153 3.58 -0.78 28.75
C ALA A 153 3.11 -1.54 27.49
N GLN A 154 4.02 -2.28 26.82
CA GLN A 154 3.68 -3.08 25.64
C GLN A 154 2.70 -4.21 26.01
N ARG A 155 2.89 -4.84 27.18
CA ARG A 155 1.97 -5.85 27.72
C ARG A 155 0.54 -5.30 27.88
N LYS A 156 0.37 -4.08 28.42
CA LYS A 156 -0.96 -3.45 28.58
C LYS A 156 -1.67 -3.19 27.24
N ILE A 157 -0.92 -2.75 26.22
CA ILE A 157 -1.47 -2.50 24.88
C ILE A 157 -1.93 -3.81 24.23
N LEU A 158 -1.12 -4.87 24.31
CA LEU A 158 -1.47 -6.19 23.75
C LEU A 158 -2.67 -6.81 24.47
N LEU A 159 -2.75 -6.67 25.80
CA LEU A 159 -3.91 -7.13 26.58
C LEU A 159 -5.19 -6.36 26.21
N HIS A 160 -5.10 -5.06 25.96
CA HIS A 160 -6.26 -4.27 25.49
C HIS A 160 -6.75 -4.74 24.11
N LYS A 161 -5.82 -4.95 23.17
CA LYS A 161 -6.13 -5.44 21.81
C LYS A 161 -6.82 -6.81 21.86
N SER A 162 -6.32 -7.74 22.68
CA SER A 162 -6.95 -9.05 22.90
C SER A 162 -8.38 -8.95 23.47
N ARG A 163 -8.66 -7.98 24.35
CA ARG A 163 -10.01 -7.77 24.91
C ARG A 163 -11.00 -7.24 23.88
N GLN A 164 -10.54 -6.38 22.97
CA GLN A 164 -11.38 -5.83 21.91
C GLN A 164 -11.83 -6.93 20.94
N ILE A 165 -10.90 -7.78 20.47
CA ILE A 165 -11.21 -8.92 19.60
C ILE A 165 -12.20 -9.88 20.30
N ARG A 166 -11.99 -10.15 21.59
CA ARG A 166 -12.92 -11.00 22.38
C ARG A 166 -14.33 -10.43 22.54
N LYS A 167 -14.50 -9.10 22.61
CA LYS A 167 -15.83 -8.47 22.66
C LYS A 167 -16.59 -8.68 21.35
N GLU A 168 -15.90 -8.59 20.22
CA GLU A 168 -16.46 -8.87 18.89
C GLU A 168 -16.82 -10.36 18.71
N ASP A 169 -16.03 -11.24 19.33
CA ASP A 169 -16.28 -12.69 19.35
C ASP A 169 -17.50 -13.07 20.19
N ASP A 170 -17.70 -12.49 21.38
CA ASP A 170 -18.89 -12.77 22.22
C ASP A 170 -20.19 -12.36 21.51
N MET A 171 -20.18 -11.24 20.79
CA MET A 171 -21.30 -10.82 19.95
C MET A 171 -21.56 -11.81 18.80
N SER A 172 -20.50 -12.26 18.12
CA SER A 172 -20.59 -13.24 17.03
C SER A 172 -21.07 -14.61 17.50
N MET A 173 -20.62 -15.06 18.67
CA MET A 173 -21.03 -16.32 19.29
C MET A 173 -22.48 -16.29 19.76
N LYS A 174 -22.97 -15.15 20.25
CA LYS A 174 -24.40 -14.95 20.55
C LYS A 174 -25.28 -15.00 19.29
N VAL A 175 -24.78 -14.49 18.16
CA VAL A 175 -25.46 -14.61 16.85
C VAL A 175 -25.46 -16.06 16.36
N LEU A 176 -24.36 -16.79 16.54
CA LEU A 176 -24.26 -18.23 16.23
C LEU A 176 -25.23 -19.08 17.07
N ALA A 177 -25.35 -18.81 18.37
CA ALA A 177 -26.28 -19.51 19.26
C ALA A 177 -27.76 -19.26 18.92
N ARG A 178 -28.09 -18.09 18.34
CA ARG A 178 -29.43 -17.79 17.80
C ARG A 178 -29.68 -18.50 16.47
N SER A 179 -28.66 -18.58 15.61
CA SER A 179 -28.74 -19.26 14.31
C SER A 179 -28.76 -20.79 14.43
N SER A 180 -28.13 -21.39 15.44
CA SER A 180 -28.11 -22.86 15.62
C SER A 180 -29.47 -23.42 16.03
N LYS A 181 -30.27 -22.65 16.79
CA LYS A 181 -31.66 -23.00 17.14
C LYS A 181 -32.59 -22.99 15.92
N TRP A 182 -32.40 -22.02 15.02
CA TRP A 182 -33.21 -21.90 13.80
C TRP A 182 -32.80 -22.91 12.73
N ASN A 183 -31.50 -23.15 12.56
CA ASN A 183 -30.98 -24.16 11.63
C ASN A 183 -31.28 -25.59 12.10
N GLY A 184 -31.21 -25.86 13.42
CA GLY A 184 -31.61 -27.16 13.98
C GLY A 184 -33.09 -27.49 13.75
N GLY A 185 -33.98 -26.49 13.86
CA GLY A 185 -35.42 -26.63 13.59
C GLY A 185 -35.76 -26.78 12.10
N CYS A 186 -35.02 -26.10 11.22
CA CYS A 186 -35.14 -26.28 9.77
C CYS A 186 -34.71 -27.70 9.35
N MET A 187 -33.64 -28.21 9.96
CA MET A 187 -33.09 -29.53 9.66
C MET A 187 -33.96 -30.70 10.16
N THR A 188 -34.72 -30.52 11.24
CA THR A 188 -35.74 -31.48 11.71
C THR A 188 -37.07 -31.37 10.96
N LEU A 189 -37.44 -30.20 10.44
CA LEU A 189 -38.59 -30.04 9.55
C LEU A 189 -38.33 -30.67 8.17
N LEU A 190 -37.10 -30.57 7.66
CA LEU A 190 -36.70 -31.14 6.37
C LEU A 190 -36.68 -32.68 6.39
N THR A 191 -36.33 -33.31 7.51
CA THR A 191 -36.49 -34.77 7.68
C THR A 191 -37.97 -35.18 7.78
N GLY A 192 -38.86 -34.33 8.30
CA GLY A 192 -40.30 -34.55 8.31
C GLY A 192 -40.97 -34.44 6.93
N VAL A 193 -40.54 -33.49 6.10
CA VAL A 193 -41.09 -33.25 4.75
C VAL A 193 -40.72 -34.36 3.75
N SER A 194 -39.64 -35.10 4.00
CA SER A 194 -39.23 -36.28 3.22
C SER A 194 -40.34 -37.35 3.10
N ARG A 195 -41.19 -37.52 4.14
CA ARG A 195 -42.29 -38.50 4.14
C ARG A 195 -43.50 -38.08 3.31
N GLY A 196 -43.74 -36.78 3.10
CA GLY A 196 -44.87 -36.29 2.31
C GLY A 196 -44.66 -36.39 0.79
N ILE A 197 -43.39 -36.38 0.36
CA ILE A 197 -43.02 -36.33 -1.07
C ILE A 197 -43.11 -37.71 -1.75
N GLN A 198 -43.08 -38.82 -0.98
CA GLN A 198 -43.25 -40.18 -1.53
C GLN A 198 -44.66 -40.45 -2.09
N GLY A 199 -45.72 -39.86 -1.49
CA GLY A 199 -47.10 -40.02 -1.97
C GLY A 199 -47.36 -39.30 -3.31
N LEU A 200 -46.66 -38.18 -3.54
CA LEU A 200 -46.77 -37.39 -4.76
C LEU A 200 -46.00 -38.01 -5.94
N ARG A 201 -44.84 -38.64 -5.68
CA ARG A 201 -43.99 -39.29 -6.71
C ARG A 201 -44.65 -40.53 -7.33
N LEU A 202 -45.37 -41.34 -6.54
CA LEU A 202 -46.07 -42.54 -7.03
C LEU A 202 -47.24 -42.19 -7.99
N SER A 203 -47.88 -41.04 -7.77
CA SER A 203 -48.91 -40.50 -8.66
C SER A 203 -48.33 -39.93 -9.96
N TYR A 204 -47.15 -39.29 -9.87
CA TYR A 204 -46.47 -38.68 -11.01
C TYR A 204 -45.81 -39.71 -11.95
N HIS A 205 -45.17 -40.75 -11.41
CA HIS A 205 -44.54 -41.81 -12.23
C HIS A 205 -45.54 -42.64 -13.04
N LYS A 206 -46.80 -42.73 -12.60
CA LYS A 206 -47.87 -43.38 -13.35
C LYS A 206 -48.32 -42.58 -14.58
N LYS A 207 -48.09 -41.26 -14.58
CA LYS A 207 -48.44 -40.36 -15.69
C LYS A 207 -47.33 -40.17 -16.72
N LEU A 208 -46.05 -40.38 -16.36
CA LEU A 208 -44.92 -40.21 -17.28
C LEU A 208 -44.61 -41.42 -18.19
N LYS A 209 -45.26 -42.57 -18.02
CA LYS A 209 -45.05 -43.76 -18.89
C LYS A 209 -45.66 -43.63 -20.31
N ARG A 210 -45.93 -42.42 -20.78
CA ARG A 210 -46.50 -42.12 -22.10
C ARG A 210 -45.84 -40.89 -22.72
N LYS A 211 -44.55 -40.97 -23.02
CA LYS A 211 -43.94 -40.41 -24.24
C LYS A 211 -42.45 -40.71 -24.24
N ASP A 212 -42.01 -41.29 -25.34
CA ASP A 212 -40.63 -41.63 -25.65
C ASP A 212 -39.75 -40.39 -25.94
N THR A 213 -38.45 -40.64 -25.77
CA THR A 213 -37.26 -39.93 -26.30
C THR A 213 -37.01 -38.49 -25.86
N ASP A 214 -36.21 -38.35 -24.81
CA ASP A 214 -34.98 -37.54 -24.74
C ASP A 214 -34.15 -38.07 -23.55
N GLU A 215 -32.86 -38.37 -23.72
CA GLU A 215 -32.00 -38.81 -22.60
C GLU A 215 -31.86 -37.67 -21.57
N GLU A 216 -32.21 -37.94 -20.30
CA GLU A 216 -32.06 -36.97 -19.21
C GLU A 216 -30.56 -36.75 -18.90
N PRO A 217 -30.08 -35.49 -18.77
CA PRO A 217 -28.68 -35.19 -18.50
C PRO A 217 -28.20 -35.84 -17.20
N THR A 218 -26.99 -36.40 -17.21
CA THR A 218 -26.40 -37.07 -16.05
C THR A 218 -25.99 -36.05 -14.98
N GLU A 219 -25.94 -36.43 -13.70
CA GLU A 219 -25.43 -35.56 -12.61
C GLU A 219 -24.04 -34.96 -12.90
N LYS A 220 -23.19 -35.73 -13.58
CA LYS A 220 -21.87 -35.28 -14.05
C LYS A 220 -21.96 -34.17 -15.12
N ASP A 221 -23.01 -34.17 -15.94
CA ASP A 221 -23.25 -33.13 -16.94
C ASP A 221 -23.69 -31.82 -16.28
N TYR A 222 -24.45 -31.89 -15.18
CA TYR A 222 -24.79 -30.72 -14.35
C TYR A 222 -23.58 -30.12 -13.63
N ASP A 223 -22.70 -30.96 -13.05
CA ASP A 223 -21.48 -30.50 -12.41
C ASP A 223 -20.50 -29.89 -13.43
N ASN A 224 -20.39 -30.49 -14.61
CA ASN A 224 -19.61 -29.94 -15.73
C ASN A 224 -20.20 -28.60 -16.20
N ALA A 225 -21.52 -28.48 -16.30
CA ALA A 225 -22.18 -27.21 -16.65
C ALA A 225 -21.96 -26.13 -15.57
N ALA A 226 -22.05 -26.47 -14.29
CA ALA A 226 -21.81 -25.54 -13.18
C ALA A 226 -20.32 -25.13 -13.08
N ALA A 227 -19.39 -26.04 -13.37
CA ALA A 227 -17.97 -25.72 -13.50
C ALA A 227 -17.69 -24.82 -14.71
N ALA A 228 -18.33 -25.09 -15.86
CA ALA A 228 -18.22 -24.25 -17.05
C ALA A 228 -18.72 -22.82 -16.78
N ILE A 229 -19.87 -22.66 -16.09
CA ILE A 229 -20.40 -21.34 -15.73
C ILE A 229 -19.46 -20.60 -14.76
N ARG A 230 -18.86 -21.30 -13.77
CA ARG A 230 -17.88 -20.69 -12.87
C ARG A 230 -16.60 -20.29 -13.58
N SER A 231 -16.09 -21.14 -14.48
CA SER A 231 -14.93 -20.82 -15.31
C SER A 231 -15.23 -19.59 -16.17
N GLU A 232 -16.39 -19.55 -16.83
CA GLU A 232 -16.79 -18.39 -17.64
C GLU A 232 -16.90 -17.11 -16.80
N ALA A 233 -17.42 -17.20 -15.56
CA ALA A 233 -17.49 -16.05 -14.66
C ALA A 233 -16.10 -15.56 -14.22
N ILE A 234 -15.16 -16.48 -13.94
CA ILE A 234 -13.77 -16.14 -13.61
C ILE A 234 -13.08 -15.54 -14.84
N ASP A 235 -13.24 -16.15 -16.02
CA ASP A 235 -12.66 -15.66 -17.27
C ASP A 235 -13.18 -14.25 -17.59
N ARG A 236 -14.47 -13.98 -17.34
CA ARG A 236 -15.05 -12.64 -17.47
C ARG A 236 -14.44 -11.64 -16.47
N ALA A 237 -14.32 -12.01 -15.20
CA ALA A 237 -13.70 -11.16 -14.19
C ALA A 237 -12.22 -10.88 -14.50
N LEU A 238 -11.47 -11.90 -14.92
CA LEU A 238 -10.08 -11.76 -15.36
C LEU A 238 -9.97 -10.86 -16.61
N GLN A 239 -10.92 -10.95 -17.54
CA GLN A 239 -10.96 -10.08 -18.70
C GLN A 239 -11.26 -8.62 -18.31
N GLU A 240 -12.18 -8.39 -17.39
CA GLU A 240 -12.48 -7.06 -16.83
C GLU A 240 -11.27 -6.47 -16.10
N ASP A 241 -10.63 -7.25 -15.21
CA ASP A 241 -9.42 -6.86 -14.51
C ASP A 241 -8.26 -6.59 -15.47
N SER A 242 -8.10 -7.42 -16.51
CA SER A 242 -7.09 -7.22 -17.55
C SER A 242 -7.32 -5.91 -18.30
N MET A 243 -8.57 -5.58 -18.64
CA MET A 243 -8.89 -4.32 -19.30
C MET A 243 -8.64 -3.11 -18.38
N SER A 244 -8.96 -3.23 -17.08
CA SER A 244 -8.68 -2.19 -16.08
C SER A 244 -7.17 -1.96 -15.92
N LEU A 245 -6.40 -3.03 -15.72
CA LEU A 245 -4.94 -2.98 -15.58
C LEU A 245 -4.22 -2.46 -16.83
N ARG A 246 -4.79 -2.67 -18.02
CA ARG A 246 -4.27 -2.09 -19.28
C ARG A 246 -4.51 -0.57 -19.37
N ARG A 247 -5.56 -0.05 -18.75
CA ARG A 247 -5.89 1.39 -18.73
C ARG A 247 -5.16 2.15 -17.63
N GLU A 248 -4.63 1.45 -16.63
CA GLU A 248 -3.89 2.03 -15.51
C GLU A 248 -2.62 2.76 -15.98
N THR A 249 -2.49 4.03 -15.58
CA THR A 249 -1.33 4.88 -15.84
C THR A 249 -0.24 4.62 -14.79
N LYS A 250 0.72 3.77 -15.14
CA LYS A 250 1.82 3.43 -14.23
C LYS A 250 2.92 4.50 -14.26
N LEU A 251 3.25 5.06 -13.09
CA LEU A 251 4.30 6.05 -12.89
C LEU A 251 5.37 5.52 -11.94
N MET A 252 6.63 5.67 -12.32
CA MET A 252 7.76 5.32 -11.45
C MET A 252 8.46 6.56 -10.93
N LEU A 253 8.45 6.77 -9.61
CA LEU A 253 9.18 7.84 -8.95
C LEU A 253 10.56 7.34 -8.49
N VAL A 254 11.60 7.93 -9.07
CA VAL A 254 13.01 7.55 -8.91
C VAL A 254 13.90 8.80 -8.81
N GLY A 255 15.14 8.63 -8.35
CA GLY A 255 16.06 9.72 -8.00
C GLY A 255 16.95 9.29 -6.83
N GLN A 256 17.98 10.06 -6.47
CA GLN A 256 18.76 9.75 -5.27
C GLN A 256 17.99 10.07 -3.99
N ASP A 257 18.59 9.70 -2.86
CA ASP A 257 18.07 10.04 -1.54
C ASP A 257 18.01 11.57 -1.40
N ASN A 258 16.99 12.06 -0.70
CA ASN A 258 16.77 13.49 -0.46
C ASN A 258 16.49 14.37 -1.70
N SER A 259 16.28 13.79 -2.88
CA SER A 259 15.94 14.54 -4.11
C SER A 259 14.50 15.10 -4.15
N GLY A 260 13.66 14.79 -3.16
CA GLY A 260 12.27 15.26 -3.05
C GLY A 260 11.19 14.23 -3.44
N LYS A 261 11.55 12.98 -3.74
CA LYS A 261 10.60 11.89 -4.07
C LYS A 261 9.52 11.68 -3.01
N ASP A 262 9.95 11.53 -1.76
CA ASP A 262 9.03 11.28 -0.65
C ASP A 262 8.06 12.43 -0.49
N LEU A 263 8.52 13.67 -0.63
CA LEU A 263 7.67 14.86 -0.60
C LEU A 263 6.63 14.86 -1.73
N VAL A 264 7.03 14.56 -2.96
CA VAL A 264 6.10 14.44 -4.10
C VAL A 264 5.03 13.39 -3.82
N MET A 265 5.44 12.20 -3.36
CA MET A 265 4.47 11.14 -3.07
C MET A 265 3.54 11.51 -1.91
N HIS A 266 4.06 12.13 -0.85
CA HIS A 266 3.23 12.58 0.28
C HIS A 266 2.24 13.66 -0.16
N GLN A 267 2.67 14.64 -0.95
CA GLN A 267 1.78 15.68 -1.48
C GLN A 267 0.69 15.09 -2.37
N ILE A 268 1.02 14.16 -3.27
CA ILE A 268 0.02 13.46 -4.10
C ILE A 268 -0.95 12.66 -3.25
N LYS A 269 -0.47 11.93 -2.25
CA LYS A 269 -1.30 11.14 -1.33
C LYS A 269 -2.32 12.01 -0.59
N VAL A 270 -1.88 13.16 -0.08
CA VAL A 270 -2.75 14.10 0.63
C VAL A 270 -3.75 14.77 -0.30
N LEU A 271 -3.31 15.21 -1.49
CA LEU A 271 -4.16 15.96 -2.43
C LEU A 271 -5.17 15.09 -3.18
N TYR A 272 -4.82 13.83 -3.50
CA TYR A 272 -5.58 13.03 -4.47
C TYR A 272 -6.01 11.64 -3.98
N ALA A 273 -5.53 11.15 -2.83
CA ALA A 273 -5.79 9.77 -2.39
C ALA A 273 -6.48 9.67 -1.02
N GLU A 274 -5.76 9.99 0.06
CA GLU A 274 -6.18 9.69 1.44
C GLU A 274 -6.67 10.93 2.20
N GLY A 275 -6.49 12.13 1.63
CA GLY A 275 -6.85 13.38 2.27
C GLY A 275 -5.88 13.78 3.39
N TYR A 276 -6.34 14.70 4.24
CA TYR A 276 -5.56 15.28 5.34
C TYR A 276 -5.66 14.45 6.63
N TYR A 277 -4.60 14.45 7.44
CA TYR A 277 -4.58 13.76 8.72
C TYR A 277 -5.50 14.42 9.75
N SER A 278 -6.10 13.60 10.61
CA SER A 278 -6.86 14.10 11.76
C SER A 278 -5.94 14.82 12.76
N PRO A 279 -6.43 15.81 13.54
CA PRO A 279 -5.63 16.46 14.57
C PRO A 279 -4.95 15.50 15.55
N GLU A 280 -5.64 14.41 15.93
CA GLU A 280 -5.13 13.37 16.83
C GLU A 280 -3.99 12.55 16.21
N ASP A 281 -4.07 12.26 14.90
CA ASP A 281 -3.00 11.55 14.19
C ASP A 281 -1.77 12.42 14.01
N ARG A 282 -1.95 13.72 13.74
CA ARG A 282 -0.84 14.67 13.56
C ARG A 282 0.00 14.84 14.83
N MET A 283 -0.60 14.71 16.02
CA MET A 283 0.13 14.76 17.29
C MET A 283 1.23 13.70 17.38
N LYS A 284 1.07 12.54 16.72
CA LYS A 284 2.07 11.46 16.70
C LYS A 284 3.39 11.86 16.03
N PHE A 285 3.37 12.90 15.19
CA PHE A 285 4.53 13.39 14.45
C PHE A 285 5.29 14.50 15.17
N ARG A 286 4.77 15.00 16.30
CA ARG A 286 5.31 16.15 17.03
C ARG A 286 6.79 16.00 17.36
N ASP A 287 7.17 14.86 17.93
CA ASP A 287 8.56 14.60 18.33
C ASP A 287 9.48 14.49 17.11
N ALA A 288 8.99 13.94 16.00
CA ALA A 288 9.75 13.84 14.75
C ALA A 288 10.04 15.22 14.14
N VAL A 289 9.07 16.13 14.16
CA VAL A 289 9.26 17.52 13.70
C VAL A 289 10.29 18.23 14.59
N ARG A 290 10.13 18.15 15.91
CA ARG A 290 11.08 18.79 16.84
C ARG A 290 12.48 18.20 16.73
N SER A 291 12.60 16.89 16.52
CA SER A 291 13.89 16.24 16.25
C SER A 291 14.54 16.81 14.98
N THR A 292 13.76 17.09 13.93
CA THR A 292 14.28 17.70 12.69
C THR A 292 14.79 19.12 12.92
N VAL A 293 14.07 19.91 13.74
CA VAL A 293 14.55 21.25 14.14
C VAL A 293 15.81 21.17 15.00
N ARG A 294 15.94 20.19 15.90
CA ARG A 294 17.20 19.98 16.65
C ARG A 294 18.36 19.64 15.71
N LEU A 295 18.16 18.79 14.70
CA LEU A 295 19.17 18.54 13.68
C LEU A 295 19.55 19.80 12.90
N LEU A 296 18.59 20.69 12.65
CA LEU A 296 18.84 22.00 12.05
C LEU A 296 19.73 22.86 12.98
N ILE A 297 19.42 22.93 14.27
CA ILE A 297 20.24 23.65 15.27
C ILE A 297 21.68 23.13 15.25
N HIS A 298 21.87 21.81 15.28
CA HIS A 298 23.20 21.20 15.16
C HIS A 298 23.94 21.63 13.89
N ALA A 299 23.30 21.54 12.72
CA ALA A 299 23.92 21.94 11.46
C ALA A 299 24.26 23.44 11.42
N MET A 300 23.42 24.30 12.00
CA MET A 300 23.72 25.73 12.14
C MET A 300 24.95 25.97 13.02
N ILE A 301 25.06 25.24 14.14
CA ILE A 301 26.20 25.34 15.05
C ILE A 301 27.49 24.89 14.37
N ASP A 302 27.46 23.74 13.69
CA ASP A 302 28.62 23.17 13.01
C ASP A 302 29.11 24.14 11.92
N LEU A 303 28.20 24.71 11.12
CA LEU A 303 28.55 25.71 10.11
C LEU A 303 29.22 26.96 10.72
N LEU A 304 28.70 27.46 11.84
CA LEU A 304 29.26 28.64 12.51
C LEU A 304 30.63 28.35 13.15
N LYS A 305 30.82 27.15 13.71
CA LYS A 305 32.10 26.72 14.28
C LYS A 305 33.18 26.56 13.21
N ASP A 306 32.86 25.90 12.10
CA ASP A 306 33.82 25.62 11.04
C ASP A 306 34.23 26.87 10.27
N THR A 307 33.29 27.78 10.04
CA THR A 307 33.56 29.01 9.26
C THR A 307 34.22 30.12 10.09
N GLY A 308 34.14 30.04 11.43
CA GLY A 308 34.81 30.98 12.33
C GLY A 308 34.36 32.45 12.17
N ILE A 309 33.12 32.67 11.73
CA ILE A 309 32.62 34.00 11.39
C ILE A 309 32.47 34.86 12.64
N HIS A 310 32.93 36.12 12.54
CA HIS A 310 32.72 37.10 13.58
C HIS A 310 31.26 37.57 13.61
N LEU A 311 30.48 36.97 14.51
CA LEU A 311 29.12 37.40 14.77
C LEU A 311 29.12 38.70 15.61
N PRO A 312 28.17 39.63 15.38
CA PRO A 312 27.86 40.71 16.30
C PRO A 312 27.57 40.20 17.72
N LYS A 313 27.70 41.06 18.74
CA LYS A 313 27.48 40.67 20.14
C LYS A 313 26.09 40.06 20.39
N THR A 314 25.06 40.55 19.70
CA THR A 314 23.69 40.03 19.79
C THR A 314 23.60 38.60 19.25
N LEU A 315 24.13 38.35 18.04
CA LEU A 315 24.13 37.03 17.43
C LEU A 315 25.08 36.03 18.13
N ASN A 316 26.14 36.50 18.78
CA ASN A 316 26.96 35.66 19.66
C ASN A 316 26.19 35.16 20.88
N HIS A 317 25.29 35.98 21.42
CA HIS A 317 24.41 35.55 22.51
C HIS A 317 23.42 34.49 22.02
N ASP A 318 22.79 34.71 20.87
CA ASP A 318 21.93 33.73 20.22
C ASP A 318 22.68 32.41 19.95
N PHE A 319 23.91 32.48 19.45
CA PHE A 319 24.76 31.31 19.22
C PHE A 319 25.08 30.55 20.52
N ALA A 320 25.36 31.27 21.62
CA ALA A 320 25.58 30.65 22.93
C ALA A 320 24.33 29.93 23.45
N ILE A 321 23.13 30.50 23.23
CA ILE A 321 21.86 29.83 23.57
C ILE A 321 21.70 28.53 22.79
N LEU A 322 22.02 28.52 21.49
CA LEU A 322 21.95 27.29 20.69
C LEU A 322 22.92 26.21 21.16
N LEU A 323 24.11 26.58 21.64
CA LEU A 323 25.07 25.64 22.22
C LEU A 323 24.52 24.99 23.49
N ASP A 324 23.92 25.78 24.39
CA ASP A 324 23.29 25.28 25.62
C ASP A 324 22.10 24.37 25.31
N GLU A 325 21.24 24.75 24.35
CA GLU A 325 20.07 23.95 23.93
C GLU A 325 20.44 22.54 23.46
N VAL A 326 21.59 22.39 22.81
CA VAL A 326 22.12 21.11 22.34
C VAL A 326 22.70 20.26 23.47
N GLU A 327 23.24 20.89 24.51
CA GLU A 327 23.76 20.19 25.69
C GLU A 327 22.63 19.67 26.61
N MET A 328 21.42 20.20 26.49
CA MET A 328 20.25 19.77 27.25
C MET A 328 19.83 18.32 26.91
N VAL A 329 19.49 17.55 27.96
CA VAL A 329 19.11 16.13 27.83
C VAL A 329 17.70 15.93 27.26
N ASP A 330 16.80 16.91 27.41
CA ASP A 330 15.42 16.77 26.96
C ASP A 330 15.25 17.02 25.45
N MET A 331 15.36 15.94 24.68
CA MET A 331 15.21 15.96 23.22
C MET A 331 13.78 16.23 22.72
N HIS A 332 12.76 16.27 23.60
CA HIS A 332 11.35 16.35 23.20
C HIS A 332 10.83 17.79 23.14
N HIS A 333 11.57 18.75 23.71
CA HIS A 333 11.21 20.16 23.74
C HIS A 333 12.24 21.01 23.01
N ILE A 334 11.85 22.22 22.62
CA ILE A 334 12.76 23.24 22.07
C ILE A 334 12.44 24.49 22.87
N THR A 335 13.43 25.09 23.52
CA THR A 335 13.17 26.29 24.31
C THR A 335 12.74 27.45 23.41
N THR A 336 11.91 28.34 23.95
CA THR A 336 11.47 29.54 23.23
C THR A 336 12.64 30.47 22.90
N GLU A 337 13.67 30.47 23.76
CA GLU A 337 14.91 31.21 23.58
C GLU A 337 15.72 30.64 22.41
N ALA A 338 15.88 29.31 22.34
CA ALA A 338 16.53 28.67 21.21
C ALA A 338 15.77 28.89 19.90
N ALA A 339 14.44 28.85 19.91
CA ALA A 339 13.64 29.15 18.72
C ALA A 339 13.82 30.59 18.22
N ALA A 340 13.90 31.57 19.13
CA ALA A 340 14.21 32.95 18.79
C ALA A 340 15.65 33.10 18.25
N ALA A 341 16.61 32.42 18.88
CA ALA A 341 18.00 32.42 18.44
C ALA A 341 18.18 31.82 17.04
N VAL A 342 17.51 30.70 16.73
CA VAL A 342 17.46 30.12 15.37
C VAL A 342 16.94 31.15 14.38
N GLN A 343 15.83 31.81 14.68
CA GLN A 343 15.22 32.78 13.78
C GLN A 343 16.14 33.99 13.53
N ASN A 344 16.71 34.57 14.60
CA ASN A 344 17.63 35.71 14.52
C ASN A 344 18.88 35.38 13.70
N LEU A 345 19.49 34.22 13.96
CA LEU A 345 20.65 33.75 13.22
C LEU A 345 20.28 33.47 11.77
N TRP A 346 19.21 32.71 11.49
CA TRP A 346 18.84 32.32 10.13
C TRP A 346 18.60 33.51 9.20
N PHE A 347 17.95 34.57 9.69
CA PHE A 347 17.69 35.79 8.92
C PHE A 347 18.81 36.81 8.95
N SER A 348 19.88 36.57 9.73
CA SER A 348 21.06 37.43 9.71
C SER A 348 21.76 37.38 8.35
N THR A 349 22.33 38.51 7.94
CA THR A 349 23.11 38.59 6.69
C THR A 349 24.36 37.72 6.74
N GLU A 350 24.94 37.61 7.93
CA GLU A 350 26.15 36.87 8.23
C GLU A 350 25.92 35.36 8.06
N PHE A 351 24.88 34.82 8.70
CA PHE A 351 24.56 33.39 8.57
C PHE A 351 24.00 33.05 7.19
N SER A 352 23.05 33.82 6.66
CA SER A 352 22.40 33.52 5.37
C SER A 352 23.41 33.49 4.20
N SER A 353 24.36 34.42 4.17
CA SER A 353 25.42 34.43 3.15
C SER A 353 26.35 33.23 3.27
N THR A 354 26.58 32.75 4.49
CA THR A 354 27.42 31.58 4.78
C THR A 354 26.71 30.28 4.45
N TYR A 355 25.44 30.18 4.81
CA TYR A 355 24.56 29.07 4.46
C TYR A 355 24.45 28.90 2.94
N LEU A 356 24.38 29.99 2.18
CA LEU A 356 24.38 29.93 0.72
C LEU A 356 25.71 29.42 0.15
N LYS A 357 26.84 29.83 0.75
CA LYS A 357 28.19 29.38 0.35
C LYS A 357 28.55 27.99 0.88
N ASN A 358 27.72 27.39 1.72
CA ASN A 358 27.97 26.09 2.30
C ASN A 358 27.84 24.96 1.25
N PHE A 359 28.90 24.18 1.13
CA PHE A 359 28.96 22.96 0.32
C PHE A 359 29.42 21.72 1.12
N GLU A 360 29.83 21.88 2.39
CA GLU A 360 30.40 20.80 3.22
C GLU A 360 29.41 20.30 4.27
N ILE A 361 28.78 21.21 5.02
CA ILE A 361 27.89 20.84 6.12
C ILE A 361 26.55 20.35 5.59
N ASP A 362 26.11 19.18 6.06
CA ASP A 362 24.81 18.62 5.75
C ASP A 362 23.72 19.23 6.63
N PHE A 363 22.85 20.00 5.98
CA PHE A 363 21.64 20.51 6.61
C PHE A 363 20.48 19.52 6.41
N PRO A 364 19.56 19.39 7.38
CA PRO A 364 18.31 18.68 7.15
C PRO A 364 17.59 19.18 5.89
N GLN A 365 16.92 18.28 5.19
CA GLN A 365 16.06 18.69 4.08
C GLN A 365 15.04 19.72 4.55
N TYR A 366 14.77 20.71 3.69
CA TYR A 366 13.78 21.76 3.96
C TYR A 366 14.11 22.61 5.20
N SER A 367 15.40 22.71 5.55
CA SER A 367 15.91 23.61 6.60
C SER A 367 15.34 25.03 6.53
N PRO A 368 15.22 25.69 5.35
CA PRO A 368 14.60 27.02 5.28
C PRO A 368 13.18 27.07 5.84
N TYR A 369 12.37 26.05 5.57
CA TYR A 369 11.01 25.96 6.11
C TYR A 369 11.01 25.82 7.63
N PHE A 370 11.80 24.88 8.16
CA PHE A 370 11.86 24.65 9.60
C PHE A 370 12.43 25.84 10.38
N ALA A 371 13.39 26.58 9.81
CA ALA A 371 13.93 27.79 10.40
C ALA A 371 12.89 28.92 10.46
N GLN A 372 12.06 29.06 9.42
CA GLN A 372 10.97 30.06 9.38
C GLN A 372 9.87 29.72 10.39
N GLU A 373 9.52 28.43 10.51
CA GLU A 373 8.42 27.94 11.33
C GLU A 373 8.82 27.57 12.77
N VAL A 374 10.10 27.73 13.13
CA VAL A 374 10.67 27.27 14.40
C VAL A 374 9.91 27.77 15.64
N GLN A 375 9.45 29.03 15.61
CA GLN A 375 8.71 29.62 16.71
C GLN A 375 7.38 28.92 16.95
N ARG A 376 6.65 28.58 15.88
CA ARG A 376 5.39 27.83 15.96
C ARG A 376 5.63 26.41 16.49
N ILE A 377 6.72 25.77 16.04
CA ILE A 377 7.09 24.40 16.40
C ILE A 377 7.52 24.27 17.88
N ALA A 378 8.11 25.33 18.45
CA ALA A 378 8.60 25.35 19.83
C ALA A 378 7.49 25.49 20.88
N ILE A 379 6.27 25.92 20.51
CA ILE A 379 5.14 26.11 21.44
C ILE A 379 4.76 24.79 22.15
N GLU A 380 4.38 24.87 23.43
CA GLU A 380 4.05 23.69 24.27
C GLU A 380 2.81 22.93 23.80
N ASP A 381 1.81 23.59 23.23
CA ASP A 381 0.62 22.95 22.65
C ASP A 381 0.71 22.77 21.12
N TYR A 382 1.94 22.73 20.59
CA TYR A 382 2.18 22.59 19.16
C TYR A 382 1.56 21.28 18.60
N ILE A 383 0.69 21.44 17.61
CA ILE A 383 0.17 20.35 16.77
C ILE A 383 0.77 20.51 15.36
N PRO A 384 1.50 19.50 14.85
CA PRO A 384 2.04 19.54 13.51
C PRO A 384 0.99 19.81 12.44
N THR A 385 1.34 20.70 11.52
CA THR A 385 0.58 20.93 10.29
C THR A 385 0.95 19.87 9.26
N GLU A 386 0.12 19.76 8.23
CA GLU A 386 0.40 18.93 7.06
C GLU A 386 1.73 19.31 6.42
N GLY A 387 2.02 20.61 6.35
CA GLY A 387 3.29 21.13 5.85
C GLY A 387 4.50 20.63 6.63
N ASP A 388 4.38 20.48 7.95
CA ASP A 388 5.44 19.94 8.78
C ASP A 388 5.65 18.45 8.48
N ILE A 389 4.55 17.69 8.41
CA ILE A 389 4.56 16.23 8.27
C ILE A 389 5.10 15.80 6.91
N ILE A 390 4.67 16.44 5.82
CA ILE A 390 5.13 16.06 4.47
C ILE A 390 6.63 16.30 4.27
N ARG A 391 7.24 17.20 5.06
CA ARG A 391 8.66 17.55 5.03
C ARG A 391 9.51 16.68 5.97
N LEU A 392 8.89 15.75 6.70
CA LEU A 392 9.63 14.80 7.52
C LEU A 392 10.27 13.70 6.66
N ASN A 393 11.57 13.50 6.84
CA ASN A 393 12.26 12.38 6.22
C ASN A 393 12.03 11.08 7.03
N GLN A 394 10.85 10.47 6.88
CA GLN A 394 10.51 9.17 7.50
C GLN A 394 10.68 7.99 6.53
N SER A 395 11.57 8.12 5.56
CA SER A 395 11.69 7.14 4.48
C SER A 395 12.27 5.80 4.99
N ILE A 396 11.38 4.87 5.34
CA ILE A 396 11.73 3.44 5.46
C ILE A 396 11.97 2.93 4.04
N GLY A 397 13.14 2.33 3.79
CA GLY A 397 13.51 1.82 2.48
C GLY A 397 12.54 0.74 1.97
N GLY A 398 12.44 0.61 0.65
CA GLY A 398 11.50 -0.31 0.00
C GLY A 398 10.72 0.36 -1.13
N ILE A 399 9.65 -0.32 -1.58
CA ILE A 399 8.75 0.18 -2.61
C ILE A 399 7.45 0.57 -1.92
N LYS A 400 7.03 1.82 -2.11
CA LYS A 400 5.74 2.31 -1.66
C LYS A 400 4.84 2.48 -2.89
N GLU A 401 3.61 2.03 -2.79
CA GLU A 401 2.62 2.07 -3.87
C GLU A 401 1.47 3.00 -3.49
N LEU A 402 0.98 3.76 -4.45
CA LEU A 402 -0.16 4.64 -4.29
C LEU A 402 -1.03 4.56 -5.55
N ARG A 403 -2.29 4.15 -5.38
CA ARG A 403 -3.32 4.21 -6.43
C ARG A 403 -4.29 5.34 -6.14
N PHE A 404 -4.54 6.15 -7.14
CA PHE A 404 -5.50 7.25 -7.05
C PHE A 404 -6.05 7.59 -8.42
N ASN A 405 -7.24 8.19 -8.42
CA ASN A 405 -7.84 8.69 -9.64
C ASN A 405 -7.51 10.19 -9.78
N TRP A 406 -6.93 10.55 -10.92
CA TRP A 406 -6.57 11.93 -11.28
C TRP A 406 -7.48 12.43 -12.40
N ASP A 407 -8.77 12.56 -12.06
CA ASP A 407 -9.91 12.79 -12.96
C ASP A 407 -10.15 11.61 -13.92
N GLU A 408 -9.75 11.74 -15.19
CA GLU A 408 -9.93 10.68 -16.20
C GLU A 408 -8.76 9.67 -16.21
N LEU A 409 -7.71 9.94 -15.43
CA LEU A 409 -6.52 9.09 -15.36
C LEU A 409 -6.57 8.24 -14.09
N ASP A 410 -6.61 6.93 -14.24
CA ASP A 410 -6.35 6.01 -13.14
C ASP A 410 -4.84 5.85 -12.99
N VAL A 411 -4.27 6.42 -11.92
CA VAL A 411 -2.82 6.51 -11.74
C VAL A 411 -2.34 5.53 -10.67
N HIS A 412 -1.27 4.82 -10.99
CA HIS A 412 -0.56 3.95 -10.08
C HIS A 412 0.90 4.41 -9.96
N LEU A 413 1.20 5.04 -8.83
CA LEU A 413 2.49 5.61 -8.52
C LEU A 413 3.31 4.64 -7.66
N PHE A 414 4.51 4.33 -8.11
CA PHE A 414 5.50 3.55 -7.39
C PHE A 414 6.64 4.44 -6.95
N ASN A 415 6.89 4.56 -5.65
CA ASN A 415 8.06 5.25 -5.11
C ASN A 415 9.10 4.26 -4.65
N ILE A 416 10.27 4.34 -5.29
CA ILE A 416 11.40 3.45 -5.07
C ILE A 416 12.40 4.18 -4.15
N ASN A 417 12.40 3.78 -2.87
CA ASN A 417 13.24 4.40 -1.84
C ASN A 417 14.43 3.52 -1.47
N ARG A 418 15.59 4.17 -1.30
CA ARG A 418 16.88 3.61 -0.88
C ARG A 418 17.51 2.63 -1.89
N TYR A 419 18.78 2.31 -1.67
CA TYR A 419 19.48 1.22 -2.35
C TYR A 419 18.68 -0.08 -2.25
N ILE A 420 18.19 -0.56 -3.40
CA ILE A 420 17.62 -1.88 -3.53
C ILE A 420 18.74 -2.79 -4.04
N PRO A 421 19.20 -3.78 -3.24
CA PRO A 421 20.26 -4.67 -3.68
C PRO A 421 19.88 -5.34 -5.00
N ASP A 422 20.84 -5.51 -5.91
CA ASP A 422 20.58 -6.00 -7.28
C ASP A 422 19.84 -7.35 -7.32
N GLN A 423 20.07 -8.19 -6.31
CA GLN A 423 19.35 -9.46 -6.11
C GLN A 423 17.85 -9.28 -5.85
N PHE A 424 17.44 -8.18 -5.23
CA PHE A 424 16.05 -7.81 -5.08
C PHE A 424 15.54 -7.19 -6.37
N ARG A 425 16.31 -6.31 -7.03
CA ARG A 425 15.94 -5.70 -8.33
C ARG A 425 15.38 -6.74 -9.29
N LYS A 426 16.10 -7.85 -9.51
CA LYS A 426 15.65 -8.94 -10.40
C LYS A 426 14.32 -9.61 -10.00
N ARG A 427 13.91 -9.55 -8.73
CA ARG A 427 12.69 -10.20 -8.20
C ARG A 427 11.43 -9.36 -8.31
N TRP A 428 11.50 -8.03 -8.39
CA TRP A 428 10.31 -7.17 -8.51
C TRP A 428 10.26 -6.43 -9.85
N PHE A 429 11.40 -6.20 -10.52
CA PHE A 429 11.48 -5.40 -11.74
C PHE A 429 10.61 -5.91 -12.92
N HIS A 430 10.20 -7.18 -12.90
CA HIS A 430 9.26 -7.75 -13.88
C HIS A 430 7.79 -7.35 -13.67
N GLN A 431 7.42 -6.85 -12.48
CA GLN A 431 6.07 -6.34 -12.22
C GLN A 431 5.80 -5.00 -12.93
N PHE A 432 6.86 -4.36 -13.43
CA PHE A 432 6.81 -3.07 -14.13
C PHE A 432 7.02 -3.25 -15.62
N ASP A 433 6.19 -4.08 -16.22
CA ASP A 433 6.13 -4.14 -17.67
C ASP A 433 5.66 -2.77 -18.19
N SER A 434 6.56 -2.10 -18.90
CA SER A 434 6.34 -0.90 -19.71
C SER A 434 5.55 0.23 -19.03
N PRO A 435 6.06 0.85 -17.94
CA PRO A 435 5.37 1.96 -17.28
C PRO A 435 5.14 3.13 -18.24
N THR A 436 4.08 3.91 -17.98
CA THR A 436 3.72 5.06 -18.83
C THR A 436 4.83 6.10 -18.84
N SER A 437 5.33 6.46 -17.64
CA SER A 437 6.38 7.46 -17.48
C SER A 437 7.29 7.15 -16.29
N LEU A 438 8.57 7.45 -16.45
CA LEU A 438 9.55 7.59 -15.38
C LEU A 438 9.50 9.04 -14.88
N VAL A 439 9.31 9.26 -13.57
CA VAL A 439 9.40 10.56 -12.90
C VAL A 439 10.72 10.57 -12.13
N TYR A 440 11.72 11.26 -12.65
CA TYR A 440 13.06 11.35 -12.07
C TYR A 440 13.22 12.68 -11.33
N THR A 441 13.45 12.65 -10.02
CA THR A 441 13.68 13.85 -9.20
C THR A 441 15.16 14.04 -8.91
N VAL A 442 15.63 15.28 -8.95
CA VAL A 442 17.04 15.64 -8.73
C VAL A 442 17.11 16.91 -7.91
N ASP A 443 17.96 16.93 -6.89
CA ASP A 443 18.37 18.19 -6.25
C ASP A 443 19.52 18.81 -7.05
N VAL A 444 19.21 19.84 -7.85
CA VAL A 444 20.22 20.52 -8.67
C VAL A 444 21.16 21.39 -7.84
N SER A 445 20.81 21.71 -6.59
CA SER A 445 21.64 22.53 -5.70
C SER A 445 22.88 21.81 -5.17
N LEU A 446 23.01 20.50 -5.46
CA LEU A 446 24.16 19.67 -5.12
C LEU A 446 25.31 19.77 -6.14
N TYR A 447 25.22 20.64 -7.13
CA TYR A 447 26.26 20.76 -8.16
C TYR A 447 27.64 21.14 -7.61
N ASP A 448 27.68 21.85 -6.48
CA ASP A 448 28.91 22.30 -5.81
C ASP A 448 29.33 21.39 -4.65
N ARG A 449 28.56 20.32 -4.38
CA ARG A 449 28.90 19.32 -3.36
C ARG A 449 30.03 18.43 -3.85
N PRO A 450 31.14 18.30 -3.08
CA PRO A 450 32.22 17.40 -3.43
C PRO A 450 31.79 15.95 -3.20
N PHE A 451 32.16 15.08 -4.14
CA PHE A 451 32.03 13.63 -3.98
C PHE A 451 32.99 13.13 -2.89
N TYR A 452 32.58 12.12 -2.11
CA TYR A 452 33.38 11.58 -1.00
C TYR A 452 34.82 11.24 -1.43
N GLY A 453 35.77 12.05 -0.95
CA GLY A 453 37.21 11.89 -1.22
C GLY A 453 37.74 12.55 -2.50
N GLN A 454 36.91 13.24 -3.29
CA GLN A 454 37.33 13.98 -4.50
C GLN A 454 36.72 15.39 -4.52
N THR A 455 37.49 16.37 -4.07
CA THR A 455 37.04 17.77 -3.88
C THR A 455 36.61 18.48 -5.16
N THR A 456 37.08 18.02 -6.33
CA THR A 456 36.77 18.64 -7.63
C THR A 456 35.64 17.97 -8.40
N LYS A 457 35.08 16.87 -7.89
CA LYS A 457 33.97 16.17 -8.55
C LYS A 457 32.66 16.49 -7.88
N SER A 458 31.73 17.00 -8.68
CA SER A 458 30.37 17.27 -8.26
C SER A 458 29.60 15.98 -7.95
N GLN A 459 28.84 15.97 -6.85
CA GLN A 459 27.87 14.93 -6.54
C GLN A 459 26.78 14.79 -7.64
N LEU A 460 26.49 15.87 -8.38
CA LEU A 460 25.54 15.84 -9.50
C LEU A 460 25.98 14.90 -10.64
N LEU A 461 27.26 14.56 -10.74
CA LEU A 461 27.72 13.55 -11.69
C LEU A 461 27.15 12.15 -11.39
N GLU A 462 26.94 11.82 -10.12
CA GLU A 462 26.30 10.57 -9.72
C GLU A 462 24.81 10.55 -10.08
N GLU A 463 24.16 11.71 -10.07
CA GLU A 463 22.78 11.84 -10.53
C GLU A 463 22.66 11.57 -12.04
N PHE A 464 23.61 12.07 -12.85
CA PHE A 464 23.64 11.76 -14.28
C PHE A 464 23.88 10.26 -14.54
N ALA A 465 24.81 9.64 -13.81
CA ALA A 465 25.09 8.20 -13.95
C ALA A 465 23.91 7.33 -13.48
N SER A 466 23.27 7.71 -12.37
CA SER A 466 22.06 7.07 -11.88
C SER A 466 20.93 7.19 -12.92
N PHE A 467 20.69 8.39 -13.44
CA PHE A 467 19.71 8.62 -14.49
C PHE A 467 19.99 7.79 -15.75
N GLU A 468 21.24 7.72 -16.20
CA GLU A 468 21.63 6.89 -17.35
C GLU A 468 21.22 5.42 -17.16
N SER A 469 21.47 4.86 -15.97
CA SER A 469 21.08 3.48 -15.62
C SER A 469 19.57 3.24 -15.74
N TRP A 470 18.76 4.22 -15.34
CA TRP A 470 17.29 4.13 -15.47
C TRP A 470 16.83 4.35 -16.91
N ALA A 471 17.36 5.37 -17.60
CA ALA A 471 16.95 5.71 -18.96
C ALA A 471 17.38 4.66 -20.00
N THR A 472 18.51 3.99 -19.78
CA THR A 472 19.01 2.93 -20.69
C THR A 472 18.38 1.56 -20.47
N SER A 473 17.67 1.37 -19.35
CA SER A 473 17.02 0.10 -19.03
C SER A 473 15.91 -0.26 -20.03
N SER A 474 15.91 -1.50 -20.51
CA SER A 474 14.94 -2.03 -21.49
C SER A 474 13.49 -1.88 -21.04
N ASN A 475 13.23 -1.93 -19.74
CA ASN A 475 11.88 -1.81 -19.19
C ASN A 475 11.26 -0.42 -19.39
N PHE A 476 12.06 0.60 -19.69
CA PHE A 476 11.60 1.96 -19.93
C PHE A 476 11.73 2.39 -21.39
N ALA A 477 12.00 1.44 -22.31
CA ALA A 477 12.25 1.74 -23.72
C ALA A 477 11.10 2.53 -24.39
N ASP A 478 9.86 2.23 -24.00
CA ASP A 478 8.65 2.91 -24.50
C ASP A 478 8.08 3.94 -23.51
N SER A 479 8.80 4.26 -22.44
CA SER A 479 8.36 5.21 -21.41
C SER A 479 8.76 6.64 -21.76
N ALA A 480 7.94 7.60 -21.34
CA ALA A 480 8.39 8.99 -21.28
C ALA A 480 9.19 9.25 -20.00
N VAL A 481 9.99 10.31 -19.97
CA VAL A 481 10.70 10.78 -18.78
C VAL A 481 10.15 12.15 -18.39
N ILE A 482 9.75 12.28 -17.14
CA ILE A 482 9.43 13.54 -16.48
C ILE A 482 10.58 13.82 -15.52
N LEU A 483 11.31 14.90 -15.76
CA LEU A 483 12.46 15.31 -14.95
C LEU A 483 12.06 16.46 -14.03
N LEU A 484 12.11 16.23 -12.73
CA LEU A 484 11.84 17.23 -11.70
C LEU A 484 13.17 17.73 -11.12
N LEU A 485 13.58 18.93 -11.53
CA LEU A 485 14.80 19.61 -11.11
C LEU A 485 14.46 20.49 -9.91
N ASN A 486 14.61 19.93 -8.71
CA ASN A 486 14.23 20.51 -7.43
C ASN A 486 15.33 21.44 -6.86
N ASN A 487 14.95 22.28 -5.90
CA ASN A 487 15.80 23.27 -5.23
C ASN A 487 16.38 24.30 -6.22
N PHE A 488 15.57 24.69 -7.19
CA PHE A 488 15.92 25.64 -8.23
C PHE A 488 16.34 27.01 -7.66
N THR A 489 15.60 27.54 -6.68
CA THR A 489 15.94 28.82 -6.06
C THR A 489 17.34 28.77 -5.44
N ARG A 490 17.64 27.69 -4.71
CA ARG A 490 18.96 27.50 -4.09
C ARG A 490 20.06 27.34 -5.14
N PHE A 491 19.82 26.59 -6.21
CA PHE A 491 20.74 26.45 -7.33
C PHE A 491 21.08 27.82 -7.95
N ARG A 492 20.06 28.61 -8.30
CA ARG A 492 20.22 29.95 -8.88
C ARG A 492 21.04 30.87 -7.98
N ASP A 493 20.73 30.88 -6.69
CA ASP A 493 21.38 31.80 -5.74
C ASP A 493 22.84 31.41 -5.48
N LYS A 494 23.16 30.10 -5.51
CA LYS A 494 24.52 29.58 -5.39
C LYS A 494 25.43 29.90 -6.57
N LEU A 495 24.89 29.95 -7.80
CA LEU A 495 25.69 30.22 -9.03
C LEU A 495 26.53 31.51 -8.93
N ARG A 496 26.11 32.48 -8.12
CA ARG A 496 26.83 33.76 -7.92
C ARG A 496 28.12 33.61 -7.11
N TYR A 497 28.20 32.61 -6.25
CA TYR A 497 29.31 32.40 -5.31
C TYR A 497 30.13 31.14 -5.62
N SER A 498 29.50 30.17 -6.28
CA SER A 498 30.10 28.90 -6.67
C SER A 498 29.81 28.69 -8.16
N PRO A 499 30.66 29.22 -9.07
CA PRO A 499 30.41 29.16 -10.51
C PRO A 499 30.42 27.72 -11.02
N LEU A 500 29.49 27.40 -11.91
CA LEU A 500 29.28 26.04 -12.42
C LEU A 500 30.51 25.50 -13.17
N GLU A 501 31.24 26.37 -13.88
CA GLU A 501 32.46 26.02 -14.62
C GLU A 501 33.58 25.45 -13.73
N THR A 502 33.54 25.72 -12.43
CA THR A 502 34.51 25.16 -11.45
C THR A 502 34.41 23.63 -11.37
N PHE A 503 33.18 23.10 -11.50
CA PHE A 503 32.90 21.66 -11.38
C PHE A 503 32.63 21.01 -12.74
N PHE A 504 32.27 21.81 -13.74
CA PHE A 504 31.96 21.38 -15.10
C PHE A 504 32.79 22.20 -16.11
N PRO A 505 34.05 21.81 -16.37
CA PRO A 505 34.96 22.60 -17.20
C PRO A 505 34.53 22.76 -18.66
N ASP A 506 33.63 21.91 -19.16
CA ASP A 506 33.03 21.95 -20.49
C ASP A 506 31.80 22.88 -20.60
N TYR A 507 31.38 23.49 -19.48
CA TYR A 507 30.36 24.51 -19.46
C TYR A 507 30.93 25.89 -19.81
N GLU A 508 30.37 26.53 -20.83
CA GLU A 508 30.66 27.91 -21.20
C GLU A 508 29.51 28.83 -20.77
N PRO A 509 29.70 29.71 -19.77
CA PRO A 509 28.64 30.58 -19.29
C PRO A 509 28.28 31.65 -20.33
N SER A 510 26.98 31.88 -20.53
CA SER A 510 26.51 33.01 -21.33
C SER A 510 26.73 34.32 -20.60
N ALA A 511 27.41 35.27 -21.26
CA ALA A 511 27.70 36.59 -20.68
C ALA A 511 26.43 37.40 -20.34
N ASN A 512 25.32 37.17 -21.05
CA ASN A 512 24.08 37.93 -20.87
C ASN A 512 23.08 37.21 -19.95
N ASP A 513 23.11 35.88 -19.89
CA ASP A 513 22.15 35.08 -19.13
C ASP A 513 22.80 33.81 -18.56
N PRO A 514 23.58 33.96 -17.46
CA PRO A 514 24.27 32.83 -16.83
C PRO A 514 23.30 31.80 -16.23
N GLU A 515 22.10 32.22 -15.82
CA GLU A 515 21.10 31.31 -15.25
C GLU A 515 20.52 30.39 -16.34
N THR A 516 20.04 30.95 -17.44
CA THR A 516 19.45 30.15 -18.53
C THR A 516 20.51 29.24 -19.16
N SER A 517 21.74 29.72 -19.35
CA SER A 517 22.83 28.90 -19.88
C SER A 517 23.18 27.73 -18.94
N ALA A 518 23.27 27.97 -17.64
CA ALA A 518 23.48 26.90 -16.65
C ALA A 518 22.34 25.87 -16.66
N ARG A 519 21.09 26.32 -16.73
CA ARG A 519 19.91 25.43 -16.82
C ARG A 519 19.93 24.59 -18.09
N GLN A 520 20.22 25.21 -19.23
CA GLN A 520 20.33 24.52 -20.51
C GLN A 520 21.46 23.50 -20.50
N TYR A 521 22.59 23.82 -19.87
CA TYR A 521 23.71 22.92 -19.73
C TYR A 521 23.35 21.68 -18.89
N VAL A 522 22.77 21.85 -17.71
CA VAL A 522 22.31 20.72 -16.87
C VAL A 522 21.30 19.85 -17.62
N LEU A 523 20.34 20.47 -18.31
CA LEU A 523 19.37 19.75 -19.16
C LEU A 523 20.03 19.00 -20.32
N LYS A 524 21.07 19.57 -20.92
CA LYS A 524 21.85 18.95 -21.99
C LYS A 524 22.56 17.71 -21.47
N GLN A 525 23.19 17.76 -20.30
CA GLN A 525 23.85 16.60 -19.68
C GLN A 525 22.88 15.42 -19.51
N PHE A 526 21.66 15.66 -19.01
CA PHE A 526 20.63 14.60 -18.94
C PHE A 526 20.20 14.06 -20.31
N LYS A 527 20.14 14.91 -21.34
CA LYS A 527 19.80 14.48 -22.69
C LYS A 527 20.92 13.67 -23.34
N ASP A 528 22.17 14.02 -23.08
CA ASP A 528 23.34 13.37 -23.67
C ASP A 528 23.51 11.93 -23.14
N VAL A 529 23.19 11.69 -21.87
CA VAL A 529 23.18 10.33 -21.29
C VAL A 529 21.93 9.50 -21.64
N ASN A 530 20.89 10.10 -22.22
CA ASN A 530 19.66 9.41 -22.64
C ASN A 530 19.85 8.67 -23.98
N ARG A 531 20.57 7.55 -23.95
CA ARG A 531 20.91 6.76 -25.15
C ARG A 531 19.68 6.18 -25.87
N ASN A 532 18.61 5.88 -25.14
CA ASN A 532 17.35 5.36 -25.67
C ASN A 532 16.46 6.45 -26.30
N ARG A 533 16.90 7.73 -26.27
CA ARG A 533 16.17 8.88 -26.86
C ARG A 533 14.73 8.99 -26.36
N LEU A 534 14.50 8.64 -25.10
CA LEU A 534 13.20 8.79 -24.45
C LEU A 534 12.76 10.26 -24.49
N SER A 535 11.46 10.52 -24.63
CA SER A 535 10.95 11.89 -24.58
C SER A 535 11.08 12.46 -23.16
N ILE A 536 11.86 13.52 -22.99
CA ILE A 536 12.09 14.19 -21.70
C ILE A 536 11.22 15.44 -21.58
N TYR A 537 10.45 15.53 -20.50
CA TYR A 537 9.68 16.70 -20.07
C TYR A 537 10.27 17.20 -18.75
N SER A 538 10.81 18.42 -18.73
CA SER A 538 11.53 18.94 -17.56
C SER A 538 10.79 20.06 -16.84
N PHE A 539 10.80 20.03 -15.51
CA PHE A 539 10.23 21.04 -14.64
C PHE A 539 11.28 21.51 -13.64
N TRP A 540 11.48 22.83 -13.56
CA TRP A 540 12.32 23.45 -12.52
C TRP A 540 11.40 23.89 -11.39
N VAL A 541 11.65 23.39 -10.19
CA VAL A 541 10.70 23.50 -9.08
C VAL A 541 11.41 23.74 -7.75
N ASP A 542 10.69 24.32 -6.81
CA ASP A 542 11.03 24.33 -5.38
C ASP A 542 9.90 23.62 -4.64
N LEU A 543 10.03 22.30 -4.49
CA LEU A 543 8.96 21.45 -3.96
C LEU A 543 8.54 21.83 -2.53
N ASP A 544 9.40 22.56 -1.81
CA ASP A 544 9.25 22.92 -0.42
C ASP A 544 8.76 24.35 -0.18
N MET A 545 8.68 25.20 -1.20
CA MET A 545 8.36 26.63 -1.02
C MET A 545 6.90 26.99 -1.30
N SER A 546 6.10 26.08 -1.88
CA SER A 546 4.68 26.35 -2.17
C SER A 546 3.83 25.09 -2.18
N ASP A 547 2.51 25.28 -2.07
CA ASP A 547 1.49 24.32 -2.46
C ASP A 547 1.57 24.13 -3.98
N ASN A 548 2.37 23.12 -4.38
CA ASN A 548 2.76 22.76 -5.76
C ASN A 548 1.58 22.40 -6.71
N GLN A 549 0.39 22.93 -6.50
CA GLN A 549 -0.81 22.71 -7.32
C GLN A 549 -0.55 22.99 -8.80
N HIS A 550 0.19 24.06 -9.12
CA HIS A 550 0.56 24.40 -10.49
C HIS A 550 1.46 23.34 -11.14
N LEU A 551 2.42 22.81 -10.38
CA LEU A 551 3.27 21.70 -10.83
C LEU A 551 2.40 20.46 -11.10
N TYR A 552 1.50 20.10 -10.18
CA TYR A 552 0.64 18.95 -10.33
C TYR A 552 -0.34 19.10 -11.51
N ALA A 553 -0.89 20.29 -11.74
CA ALA A 553 -1.69 20.56 -12.93
C ALA A 553 -0.89 20.41 -14.24
N ALA A 554 0.35 20.90 -14.26
CA ALA A 554 1.25 20.76 -15.42
C ALA A 554 1.67 19.29 -15.65
N LEU A 555 1.94 18.55 -14.58
CA LEU A 555 2.24 17.11 -14.62
C LEU A 555 1.07 16.33 -15.20
N LYS A 556 -0.15 16.59 -14.71
CA LYS A 556 -1.37 15.97 -15.24
C LYS A 556 -1.54 16.21 -16.73
N LYS A 557 -1.40 17.46 -17.19
CA LYS A 557 -1.49 17.81 -18.62
C LYS A 557 -0.43 17.07 -19.45
N THR A 558 0.78 16.95 -18.91
CA THR A 558 1.88 16.22 -19.55
C THR A 558 1.59 14.73 -19.65
N LEU A 559 1.06 14.13 -18.59
CA LEU A 559 0.65 12.71 -18.58
C LEU A 559 -0.47 12.43 -19.57
N GLN A 560 -1.49 13.29 -19.65
CA GLN A 560 -2.55 13.19 -20.66
C GLN A 560 -1.98 13.23 -22.07
N HIS A 561 -1.03 14.15 -22.33
CA HIS A 561 -0.36 14.24 -23.62
C HIS A 561 0.47 12.98 -23.94
N ILE A 562 1.21 12.44 -22.97
CA ILE A 562 1.98 11.20 -23.12
C ILE A 562 1.04 10.03 -23.47
N GLN A 563 -0.07 9.88 -22.74
CA GLN A 563 -1.04 8.83 -23.01
C GLN A 563 -1.69 8.97 -24.39
N GLN A 564 -2.11 10.17 -24.78
CA GLN A 564 -2.67 10.41 -26.12
C GLN A 564 -1.67 10.06 -27.23
N ARG A 565 -0.38 10.37 -27.03
CA ARG A 565 0.66 9.99 -27.99
C ARG A 565 0.86 8.47 -28.06
N LYS A 566 0.85 7.77 -26.92
CA LYS A 566 0.92 6.30 -26.88
C LYS A 566 -0.28 5.66 -27.59
N ALA A 567 -1.50 6.07 -27.27
CA ALA A 567 -2.73 5.57 -27.89
C ALA A 567 -2.73 5.81 -29.41
N ARG A 568 -2.25 6.96 -29.89
CA ARG A 568 -2.06 7.19 -31.33
C ARG A 568 -1.07 6.20 -31.92
N ASN A 569 0.11 6.04 -31.33
CA ASN A 569 1.13 5.12 -31.87
C ASN A 569 0.62 3.66 -31.95
N GLU A 570 -0.16 3.19 -30.97
CA GLU A 570 -0.77 1.85 -30.98
C GLU A 570 -1.75 1.67 -32.13
N VAL A 571 -2.66 2.64 -32.34
CA VAL A 571 -3.62 2.61 -33.46
C VAL A 571 -2.92 2.60 -34.82
N TRP A 572 -1.82 3.36 -34.95
CA TRP A 572 -1.03 3.39 -36.19
C TRP A 572 -0.32 2.04 -36.44
N GLN A 573 0.24 1.42 -35.40
CA GLN A 573 0.87 0.10 -35.51
C GLN A 573 -0.14 -1.00 -35.89
N GLU A 574 -1.35 -0.99 -35.32
CA GLU A 574 -2.45 -1.89 -35.69
C GLU A 574 -2.91 -1.67 -37.14
N SER A 575 -2.92 -0.42 -37.59
CA SER A 575 -3.25 -0.05 -38.98
C SER A 575 -2.18 -0.56 -39.97
N GLU A 576 -0.90 -0.47 -39.63
CA GLU A 576 0.20 -0.98 -40.47
C GLU A 576 0.28 -2.51 -40.47
N THR A 577 0.02 -3.18 -39.34
CA THR A 577 -0.05 -4.64 -39.28
C THR A 577 -1.28 -5.19 -40.03
N SER A 578 -2.42 -4.51 -39.98
CA SER A 578 -3.59 -4.89 -40.79
C SER A 578 -3.39 -4.63 -42.29
N MET A 579 -2.67 -3.57 -42.67
CA MET A 579 -2.30 -3.32 -44.08
C MET A 579 -1.23 -4.29 -44.61
N SER A 580 -0.24 -4.69 -43.80
CA SER A 580 0.75 -5.70 -44.20
C SER A 580 0.17 -7.12 -44.23
N SER A 581 -0.78 -7.44 -43.35
CA SER A 581 -1.57 -8.69 -43.38
C SER A 581 -2.58 -8.73 -44.54
N GLY A 582 -2.97 -7.56 -45.06
CA GLY A 582 -3.87 -7.39 -46.20
C GLY A 582 -3.26 -7.74 -47.57
N ASN A 583 -1.93 -7.85 -47.69
CA ASN A 583 -1.25 -8.24 -48.92
C ASN A 583 -1.12 -9.76 -49.13
N GLY A 584 -1.67 -10.57 -48.22
CA GLY A 584 -1.74 -12.04 -48.35
C GLY A 584 -3.09 -12.61 -48.83
N LEU A 585 -4.13 -11.78 -48.98
CA LEU A 585 -5.52 -12.25 -49.16
C LEU A 585 -6.27 -11.63 -50.36
N THR A 586 -5.56 -11.10 -51.37
CA THR A 586 -6.15 -10.72 -52.67
C THR A 586 -6.10 -11.87 -53.70
N ARG A 587 -6.49 -13.09 -53.29
CA ARG A 587 -6.76 -14.16 -54.26
C ARG A 587 -7.74 -15.22 -53.75
N ARG A 588 -8.91 -14.81 -53.24
CA ARG A 588 -10.13 -15.63 -53.15
C ARG A 588 -11.23 -14.73 -52.60
N PHE A 589 -12.08 -14.21 -53.47
CA PHE A 589 -13.51 -13.88 -53.26
C PHE A 589 -13.99 -13.01 -54.44
N THR A 590 -13.86 -13.55 -55.65
CA THR A 590 -14.70 -13.20 -56.79
C THR A 590 -15.65 -14.37 -57.01
N ASN A 591 -16.77 -14.39 -56.28
CA ASN A 591 -18.03 -15.01 -56.68
C ASN A 591 -19.05 -14.94 -55.53
N SER A 592 -19.72 -13.81 -55.41
CA SER A 592 -21.09 -13.70 -54.88
C SER A 592 -21.57 -12.24 -54.92
N ARG A 593 -21.57 -11.64 -56.12
CA ARG A 593 -22.49 -10.53 -56.42
C ARG A 593 -23.65 -11.11 -57.18
N LEU A 594 -24.79 -11.26 -56.52
CA LEU A 594 -26.13 -11.11 -57.10
C LEU A 594 -27.16 -11.10 -55.97
N ASN A 595 -28.09 -10.15 -56.07
CA ASN A 595 -29.31 -9.95 -55.26
C ASN A 595 -29.16 -9.25 -53.92
N LEU A 596 -29.20 -7.91 -53.94
CA LEU A 596 -30.39 -7.14 -53.52
C LEU A 596 -30.05 -5.64 -53.57
N ARG A 597 -30.58 -4.97 -54.59
CA ARG A 597 -30.61 -3.51 -54.71
C ARG A 597 -32.02 -3.04 -54.37
N SER A 598 -32.08 -1.89 -53.69
CA SER A 598 -33.22 -0.99 -53.49
C SER A 598 -34.18 -1.26 -52.33
N ARG A 599 -34.15 -0.37 -51.33
CA ARG A 599 -35.16 0.71 -51.18
C ARG A 599 -34.77 1.73 -50.11
N SER A 600 -34.92 3.01 -50.48
CA SER A 600 -35.08 4.25 -49.69
C SER A 600 -34.03 4.58 -48.61
N GLY A 601 -33.37 5.75 -48.58
CA GLY A 601 -33.70 7.04 -49.18
C GLY A 601 -33.76 8.13 -48.10
N SER A 602 -32.75 9.02 -48.11
CA SER A 602 -32.74 10.40 -47.58
C SER A 602 -33.06 10.66 -46.10
N LYS A 603 -32.06 11.16 -45.35
CA LYS A 603 -32.09 12.54 -44.81
C LYS A 603 -30.79 12.89 -44.05
N LEU A 604 -30.32 14.11 -44.36
CA LEU A 604 -29.51 15.01 -43.52
C LEU A 604 -27.98 14.83 -43.52
N GLU A 605 -27.38 15.21 -44.64
CA GLU A 605 -26.19 16.08 -44.61
C GLU A 605 -26.63 17.51 -44.25
N GLY A 606 -25.91 18.13 -43.33
CA GLY A 606 -26.09 19.51 -42.91
C GLY A 606 -24.86 20.01 -42.18
N LEU A 607 -23.99 20.68 -42.96
CA LEU A 607 -23.03 21.71 -42.55
C LEU A 607 -21.75 21.30 -41.82
N LEU A 608 -20.72 21.09 -42.64
CA LEU A 608 -19.34 21.45 -42.36
C LEU A 608 -19.16 22.97 -42.19
N SER A 609 -18.14 23.31 -41.39
CA SER A 609 -17.31 24.52 -41.46
C SER A 609 -17.74 25.77 -40.67
N MET A 610 -17.00 26.06 -39.60
CA MET A 610 -16.19 27.29 -39.42
C MET A 610 -15.86 27.54 -37.94
N LYS A 611 -14.58 27.45 -37.56
CA LYS A 611 -13.77 28.57 -37.00
C LYS A 611 -12.53 28.05 -36.27
N SER A 612 -11.39 28.27 -36.91
CA SER A 612 -10.09 28.53 -36.29
C SER A 612 -10.17 29.79 -35.41
N VAL A 613 -9.65 29.73 -34.20
CA VAL A 613 -9.22 30.91 -33.46
C VAL A 613 -7.91 30.56 -32.72
N ASP A 614 -6.85 31.23 -33.16
CA ASP A 614 -5.60 31.42 -32.44
C ASP A 614 -5.85 32.17 -31.12
N SER A 615 -5.15 31.79 -30.06
CA SER A 615 -4.76 32.75 -29.01
C SER A 615 -3.57 32.24 -28.21
N SER A 616 -2.41 32.76 -28.58
CA SER A 616 -1.29 33.09 -27.70
C SER A 616 -1.73 33.80 -26.43
N PHE A 617 -1.21 33.44 -25.27
CA PHE A 617 -0.98 34.40 -24.18
C PHE A 617 0.26 34.02 -23.37
N SER A 618 1.08 35.06 -23.24
CA SER A 618 2.24 35.32 -22.39
C SER A 618 2.10 34.93 -20.93
#